data_AF-A0A5K1GMY0-F1
#
_entry.id   AF-A0A5K1GMY0-F1
#
_cell.length_a   1.000
_cell.length_b   1.000
_cell.length_c   1.000
_cell.angle_alpha   90.00
_cell.angle_beta   90.00
_cell.angle_gamma   90.00
#
_symmetry.space_group_name_H-M   'P 1'
#
loop_
_entity.id
_entity.type
_entity.pdbx_description
1 polymer ?
#
loop_
_entity_poly.entity_id
_entity_poly.type
_entity_poly.pdbx_seq_one_letter_code
_entity_poly.pdbx_strand_id
1 'polypeptide(L)'
;YTPMKSCLNVLPASIEQRGTEWPEEWPKRLETFPEWLSYSRENFFADTEHWKAVVSQSYLDGLGVDWSSVRGIMDMKTIYGG
;
A
#
# COMPACT_ATOMS: atom_id res chain seq x y z
N TYR A 1 13.73 2.38 28.40
CA TYR A 1 12.39 1.92 27.97
C TYR A 1 11.73 3.06 27.22
N THR A 2 11.36 2.87 25.96
CA THR A 2 10.70 3.90 25.14
C THR A 2 9.26 3.46 24.94
N PRO A 3 8.26 4.23 25.40
CA PRO A 3 6.85 3.89 25.16
C PRO A 3 6.60 3.87 23.66
N MET A 4 5.95 2.81 23.18
CA MET A 4 5.48 2.77 21.79
C MET A 4 4.46 3.90 21.62
N LYS A 5 4.79 4.91 20.81
CA LYS A 5 3.78 5.91 20.41
C LYS A 5 2.67 5.14 19.67
N SER A 6 1.42 5.38 20.04
CA SER A 6 0.26 4.65 19.51
C SER A 6 0.03 4.98 18.03
N CYS A 7 0.80 4.36 17.14
CA CYS A 7 0.52 4.35 15.70
C CYS A 7 -0.54 3.30 15.34
N LEU A 8 -1.03 2.56 16.34
CA LEU A 8 -2.08 1.56 16.17
C LEU A 8 -3.45 2.25 16.27
N ASN A 9 -4.27 2.05 15.25
CA ASN A 9 -5.67 2.45 15.30
C ASN A 9 -6.38 1.64 16.39
N VAL A 10 -7.23 2.31 17.17
CA VAL A 10 -8.07 1.65 18.18
C VAL A 10 -9.06 0.74 17.47
N LEU A 11 -9.34 -0.42 18.06
CA LEU A 11 -10.35 -1.34 17.53
C LEU A 11 -11.71 -0.64 17.50
N PRO A 12 -12.48 -0.77 16.40
CA PRO A 12 -13.80 -0.19 16.32
C PRO A 12 -14.74 -0.81 17.36
N ALA A 13 -15.49 0.04 18.04
CA ALA A 13 -16.50 -0.31 19.03
C ALA A 13 -17.93 -0.37 18.45
N SER A 14 -18.16 0.16 17.24
CA SER A 14 -19.45 0.07 16.54
C SER A 14 -19.24 -0.17 15.04
N ILE A 15 -20.27 -0.69 14.36
CA ILE A 15 -20.22 -1.08 12.95
C ILE A 15 -19.94 0.11 12.02
N GLU A 16 -20.33 1.32 12.41
CA GLU A 16 -20.12 2.56 11.67
C GLU A 16 -18.68 3.08 11.77
N GLN A 17 -17.86 2.51 12.66
CA GLN A 17 -16.47 2.92 12.84
C GLN A 17 -15.54 2.21 11.86
N ARG A 18 -14.49 2.92 11.46
CA ARG A 18 -13.46 2.40 10.55
C ARG A 18 -12.83 1.11 11.09
N GLY A 19 -12.65 0.13 10.20
CA GLY A 19 -11.98 -1.14 10.50
C GLY A 19 -12.93 -2.28 10.87
N THR A 20 -14.24 -2.11 10.67
CA THR A 20 -15.27 -3.14 10.85
C THR A 20 -15.44 -4.04 9.63
N GLU A 21 -15.07 -3.53 8.46
CA GLU A 21 -15.13 -4.25 7.18
C GLU A 21 -13.73 -4.61 6.69
N TRP A 22 -13.64 -5.75 6.01
CA TRP A 22 -12.41 -6.14 5.33
C TRP A 22 -12.23 -5.27 4.07
N PRO A 23 -11.02 -4.73 3.85
CA PRO A 23 -10.68 -4.12 2.56
C PRO A 23 -10.81 -5.11 1.39
N GLU A 24 -10.93 -4.56 0.18
CA GLU A 24 -11.03 -5.31 -1.08
C GLU A 24 -10.03 -6.47 -1.16
N GLU A 25 -10.45 -7.59 -1.74
CA GLU A 25 -9.59 -8.76 -1.87
C GLU A 25 -8.38 -8.48 -2.78
N TRP A 26 -7.30 -9.20 -2.52
CA TRP A 26 -6.17 -9.20 -3.44
C TRP A 26 -6.55 -9.87 -4.76
N PRO A 27 -6.17 -9.34 -5.94
CA PRO A 27 -5.28 -8.19 -6.16
C PRO A 27 -5.98 -6.84 -6.29
N LYS A 28 -7.32 -6.79 -6.30
CA LYS A 28 -8.10 -5.55 -6.53
C LYS A 28 -7.75 -4.42 -5.58
N ARG A 29 -7.32 -4.76 -4.36
CA ARG A 29 -6.79 -3.81 -3.37
C ARG A 29 -5.70 -2.88 -3.90
N LEU A 30 -4.83 -3.37 -4.78
CA LEU A 30 -3.74 -2.58 -5.37
C LEU A 30 -4.23 -1.40 -6.20
N GLU A 31 -5.45 -1.52 -6.74
CA GLU A 31 -6.05 -0.52 -7.63
C GLU A 31 -7.11 0.32 -6.89
N THR A 32 -7.45 -0.06 -5.67
CA THR A 32 -8.54 0.55 -4.91
C THR A 32 -8.00 1.60 -3.95
N PHE A 33 -8.42 2.85 -4.13
CA PHE A 33 -8.08 3.91 -3.17
C PHE A 33 -8.89 3.75 -1.89
N PRO A 34 -8.26 3.67 -0.70
CA PRO A 34 -8.98 3.57 0.55
C PRO A 34 -9.71 4.89 0.86
N GLU A 35 -11.03 4.82 0.98
CA GLU A 35 -11.89 5.99 1.20
C GLU A 35 -11.52 6.81 2.46
N TRP A 36 -10.98 6.16 3.49
CA TRP A 36 -10.53 6.83 4.71
C TRP A 36 -9.29 7.72 4.54
N LEU A 37 -8.63 7.71 3.38
CA LEU A 37 -7.51 8.60 3.03
C LEU A 37 -7.92 9.76 2.11
N SER A 38 -9.22 10.11 2.04
CA SER A 38 -9.76 11.10 1.11
C SER A 38 -8.96 12.41 0.99
N TYR A 39 -8.38 12.91 2.07
CA TYR A 39 -7.56 14.14 2.10
C TYR A 39 -6.21 14.03 1.37
N SER A 40 -5.70 12.83 1.10
CA SER A 40 -4.41 12.57 0.45
C SER A 40 -4.55 11.84 -0.88
N ARG A 41 -5.75 11.86 -1.48
CA ARG A 41 -6.06 11.14 -2.72
C ARG A 41 -5.12 11.48 -3.87
N GLU A 42 -4.88 12.76 -4.10
CA GLU A 42 -3.99 13.23 -5.19
C GLU A 42 -2.55 12.79 -4.97
N ASN A 43 -2.03 12.95 -3.74
CA ASN A 43 -0.68 12.52 -3.38
C ASN A 43 -0.51 11.01 -3.55
N PHE A 44 -1.51 10.22 -3.18
CA PHE A 44 -1.48 8.77 -3.37
C PHE A 44 -1.36 8.38 -4.84
N PHE A 45 -2.15 9.01 -5.72
CA PHE A 45 -2.07 8.71 -7.16
C PHE A 45 -0.73 9.16 -7.75
N ALA A 46 -0.23 10.34 -7.36
CA ALA A 46 1.09 10.81 -7.79
C ALA A 46 2.21 9.86 -7.35
N ASP A 47 2.20 9.43 -6.09
CA ASP A 47 3.17 8.46 -5.56
C ASP A 47 3.07 7.12 -6.27
N THR A 48 1.83 6.64 -6.52
CA THR A 48 1.59 5.38 -7.21
C THR A 48 2.17 5.39 -8.63
N GLU A 49 1.92 6.45 -9.40
CA GLU A 49 2.46 6.58 -10.76
C GLU A 49 3.98 6.75 -10.76
N HIS A 50 4.53 7.50 -9.79
CA HIS A 50 5.98 7.62 -9.62
C HIS A 50 6.64 6.26 -9.37
N TRP A 51 6.13 5.49 -8.40
CA TRP A 51 6.71 4.18 -8.07
C TRP A 51 6.51 3.14 -9.18
N LYS A 52 5.39 3.15 -9.90
CA LYS A 52 5.20 2.32 -11.11
C LYS A 52 6.29 2.59 -12.14
N ALA A 53 6.57 3.86 -12.43
CA ALA A 53 7.61 4.24 -13.39
C ALA A 53 9.00 3.81 -12.91
N VAL A 54 9.33 4.03 -11.63
CA VAL A 54 10.61 3.62 -11.04
C VAL A 54 10.79 2.10 -11.11
N VAL A 55 9.77 1.32 -10.72
CA VAL A 55 9.82 -0.15 -10.76
C VAL A 55 10.00 -0.66 -12.19
N SER A 56 9.21 -0.16 -13.14
CA SER A 56 9.29 -0.58 -14.54
C SER A 56 10.65 -0.25 -15.16
N GLN A 57 11.09 1.00 -15.05
CA GLN A 57 12.28 1.47 -15.77
C GLN A 57 13.58 1.05 -15.10
N SER A 58 13.62 1.03 -13.77
CA SER A 58 14.88 0.81 -13.04
C SER A 58 15.07 -0.65 -12.63
N TYR A 59 14.01 -1.33 -12.20
CA TYR A 59 14.13 -2.67 -11.64
C TYR A 59 13.78 -3.75 -12.66
N LEU A 60 12.60 -3.64 -13.29
CA LEU A 60 12.13 -4.66 -14.23
C LEU A 60 13.02 -4.72 -15.48
N ASP A 61 13.21 -3.58 -16.14
CA ASP A 61 13.97 -3.53 -17.40
C ASP A 61 15.46 -3.23 -17.18
N GLY A 62 15.81 -2.52 -16.11
CA GLY A 62 17.15 -1.97 -15.91
C GLY A 62 18.20 -2.91 -15.30
N LEU A 63 17.79 -3.98 -14.62
CA LEU A 63 18.72 -4.84 -13.85
C LEU A 63 19.12 -6.15 -14.53
N GLY A 64 18.55 -6.48 -15.70
CA GLY A 64 18.85 -7.73 -16.40
C GLY A 64 18.47 -9.00 -15.62
N VAL A 65 17.57 -8.87 -14.65
CA VAL A 65 17.06 -9.97 -13.82
C VAL A 65 15.97 -10.70 -14.58
N ASP A 66 16.03 -12.03 -14.63
CA ASP A 66 14.93 -12.86 -15.11
C ASP A 66 13.83 -12.97 -14.03
N TRP A 67 12.88 -12.05 -14.11
CA TRP A 67 11.74 -11.97 -13.20
C TRP A 67 10.81 -13.18 -13.23
N SER A 68 10.90 -14.05 -14.25
CA SER A 68 10.13 -15.30 -14.28
C SER A 68 10.54 -16.28 -13.17
N SER A 69 11.76 -16.16 -12.67
CA SER A 69 12.32 -16.97 -11.57
C SER A 69 12.14 -16.35 -10.18
N VAL A 70 11.78 -15.07 -10.12
CA VAL A 70 11.60 -14.32 -8.88
C VAL A 70 10.15 -14.44 -8.42
N ARG A 71 9.93 -15.08 -7.27
CA ARG A 71 8.61 -15.04 -6.62
C ARG A 71 8.36 -13.61 -6.14
N GLY A 72 7.19 -13.06 -6.45
CA GLY A 72 6.83 -11.66 -6.18
C GLY A 72 6.93 -11.32 -4.69
N ILE A 73 8.10 -10.87 -4.25
CA ILE A 73 8.30 -10.20 -2.96
C ILE A 73 8.49 -8.72 -3.29
N MET A 74 7.38 -8.06 -3.62
CA MET A 74 7.35 -6.61 -3.60
C MET A 74 6.99 -6.21 -2.18
N ASP A 75 8.00 -6.10 -1.32
CA ASP A 75 7.82 -5.56 0.04
C ASP A 75 7.63 -4.06 -0.09
N MET A 76 6.40 -3.64 -0.40
CA MET A 76 6.07 -2.23 -0.56
C MET A 76 6.01 -1.64 0.85
N LYS A 77 7.03 -0.84 1.19
CA LYS A 77 7.06 -0.07 2.44
C LYS A 77 6.08 1.10 2.33
N THR A 78 4.79 0.79 2.35
CA THR A 78 3.73 1.78 2.32
C THR A 78 3.47 2.30 3.72
N ILE A 79 3.40 3.62 3.85
CA ILE A 79 2.89 4.27 5.07
C ILE A 79 1.41 3.88 5.31
N TYR A 80 0.72 3.42 4.27
CA TYR A 80 -0.72 3.20 4.28
C TYR A 80 -1.21 1.77 4.00
N GLY A 81 -0.31 0.79 3.90
CA GLY A 81 -0.65 -0.59 3.57
C GLY A 81 -0.95 -0.76 2.07
N GLY A 82 -0.33 -1.78 1.46
CA GLY A 82 -0.73 -2.25 0.13
C GLY A 82 -2.00 -3.10 0.17
#